data_AF-A0AB36R0S8-F1
#
_entry.id   AF-A0AB36R0S8-F1
#
_cell.length_a   1.000
_cell.length_b   1.000
_cell.length_c   1.000
_cell.angle_alpha   90.00
_cell.angle_beta   90.00
_cell.angle_gamma   90.00
#
_symmetry.space_group_name_H-M   'P 1'
#
loop_
_entity.id
_entity.type
_entity.pdbx_description
1 polymer ?
#
loop_
_entity_poly.entity_id
_entity_poly.type
_entity_poly.pdbx_seq_one_letter_code
_entity_poly.pdbx_strand_id
1 'polypeptide(L)' 'MSNREIGASKALRMRVTDLNKRMRGARITEKELKTFRKVAAVMEDGKGRIDADDLIAASFVVETLD' A
#
# COMPACT_ATOMS: atom_id res chain seq x y z
N MET A 1 -21.69 -7.84 -19.44
CA MET A 1 -20.86 -8.09 -18.24
C MET A 1 -21.18 -9.47 -17.73
N SER A 2 -20.16 -10.31 -17.54
CA SER A 2 -20.35 -11.68 -17.07
C SER A 2 -20.66 -11.71 -15.57
N ASN A 3 -21.40 -12.72 -15.09
CA ASN A 3 -21.64 -12.93 -13.65
C ASN A 3 -20.33 -13.01 -12.82
N ARG A 4 -19.21 -13.36 -13.46
CA ARG A 4 -17.87 -13.41 -12.85
C ARG A 4 -17.29 -12.01 -12.58
N GLU A 5 -17.49 -11.05 -13.48
CA GLU A 5 -17.09 -9.64 -13.29
C GLU A 5 -17.93 -8.97 -12.19
N ILE A 6 -19.22 -9.29 -12.12
CA ILE A 6 -20.13 -8.78 -11.08
C ILE A 6 -19.77 -9.35 -9.69
N GLY A 7 -19.44 -10.65 -9.61
CA GLY A 7 -18.98 -11.30 -8.38
C GLY A 7 -17.61 -10.80 -7.90
N ALA A 8 -16.67 -10.59 -8.82
CA ALA A 8 -15.37 -9.99 -8.54
C ALA A 8 -15.52 -8.54 -8.03
N SER A 9 -16.44 -7.77 -8.62
CA SER A 9 -16.76 -6.40 -8.18
C SER A 9 -17.32 -6.37 -6.75
N LYS A 10 -18.21 -7.30 -6.38
CA LYS A 10 -18.73 -7.39 -5.00
C LYS A 10 -17.63 -7.78 -4.00
N ALA A 11 -16.81 -8.79 -4.32
CA ALA A 11 -15.72 -9.23 -3.46
C ALA A 11 -14.65 -8.14 -3.29
N LEU A 12 -14.29 -7.45 -4.38
CA LEU A 12 -13.39 -6.31 -4.36
C LEU A 12 -13.95 -5.18 -3.48
N ARG A 13 -15.24 -4.86 -3.63
CA ARG A 13 -15.89 -3.82 -2.82
C ARG A 13 -15.82 -4.15 -1.33
N MET A 14 -16.09 -5.40 -0.93
CA MET A 14 -15.96 -5.83 0.46
C MET A 14 -14.53 -5.67 0.99
N ARG A 15 -13.52 -6.07 0.20
CA ARG A 15 -12.10 -5.90 0.55
C ARG A 15 -11.71 -4.43 0.70
N VAL A 16 -12.17 -3.56 -0.19
CA VAL A 16 -11.91 -2.12 -0.11
C VAL A 16 -12.58 -1.51 1.13
N THR A 17 -13.81 -1.92 1.46
CA THR A 17 -14.49 -1.47 2.68
C THR A 17 -13.76 -1.90 3.94
N ASP A 18 -13.31 -3.15 4.02
CA ASP A 18 -12.53 -3.66 5.16
C ASP A 18 -11.19 -2.93 5.29
N LEU A 19 -10.47 -2.73 4.19
CA LEU A 19 -9.23 -1.98 4.16
C LEU A 19 -9.42 -0.56 4.70
N ASN A 20 -10.45 0.16 4.24
CA ASN A 20 -10.76 1.50 4.72
C ASN A 20 -11.07 1.53 6.23
N LYS A 21 -11.75 0.51 6.76
CA LYS A 21 -12.02 0.39 8.20
C LYS A 21 -10.72 0.23 8.99
N ARG A 22 -9.80 -0.62 8.51
CA ARG A 22 -8.49 -0.85 9.13
C ARG A 22 -7.60 0.40 9.09
N MET A 23 -7.56 1.09 7.95
CA MET A 23 -6.82 2.35 7.80
C MET A 23 -7.32 3.42 8.78
N ARG A 24 -8.64 3.57 8.91
CA ARG A 24 -9.25 4.47 9.91
C ARG A 24 -8.89 4.07 11.34
N GLY A 25 -8.96 2.78 11.67
CA GLY A 25 -8.59 2.26 12.98
C GLY A 25 -7.11 2.51 13.34
N ALA A 26 -6.23 2.44 12.34
CA ALA A 26 -4.81 2.76 12.46
C ALA A 26 -4.49 4.27 12.36
N ARG A 27 -5.51 5.13 12.22
CA ARG A 27 -5.36 6.59 12.03
C ARG A 27 -4.49 6.98 10.82
N ILE A 28 -4.42 6.12 9.80
CA ILE A 28 -3.67 6.40 8.58
C ILE A 28 -4.41 7.50 7.79
N THR A 29 -3.73 8.61 7.61
CA THR A 29 -4.20 9.77 6.84
C THR A 29 -3.96 9.59 5.34
N GLU A 30 -4.70 10.33 4.51
CA GLU A 30 -4.44 10.37 3.06
C GLU A 30 -3.03 10.87 2.74
N LYS A 31 -2.51 11.78 3.57
CA LYS A 31 -1.14 12.30 3.44
C LYS A 31 -0.12 11.17 3.64
N GLU A 32 -0.26 10.37 4.69
CA GLU A 32 0.61 9.21 4.95
C GLU A 32 0.51 8.16 3.84
N LEU A 33 -0.69 7.87 3.35
CA LEU A 33 -0.87 6.95 2.22
C LEU A 33 -0.18 7.47 0.96
N LYS A 34 -0.27 8.77 0.68
CA LYS A 34 0.39 9.42 -0.47
C LYS A 34 1.91 9.39 -0.32
N THR A 35 2.44 9.58 0.88
CA THR A 35 3.86 9.43 1.17
C THR A 35 4.30 7.99 0.98
N PHE A 36 3.57 7.02 1.53
CA PHE A 36 3.85 5.60 1.36
C PHE A 36 3.91 5.22 -0.12
N ARG A 37 2.94 5.68 -0.93
CA ARG A 37 2.93 5.41 -2.38
C ARG A 37 4.16 5.98 -3.09
N LYS A 38 4.65 7.16 -2.69
CA LYS A 38 5.88 7.74 -3.27
C LYS A 38 7.11 6.91 -2.91
N VAL A 39 7.23 6.53 -1.64
CA VAL A 39 8.35 5.71 -1.15
C VAL A 39 8.31 4.34 -1.84
N ALA A 40 7.15 3.68 -1.87
CA ALA A 40 6.93 2.43 -2.58
C ALA A 40 7.32 2.52 -4.07
N ALA A 41 6.93 3.59 -4.77
CA ALA A 41 7.28 3.78 -6.18
C ALA A 41 8.78 3.97 -6.42
N VAL A 42 9.51 4.54 -5.45
CA VAL A 42 10.97 4.64 -5.50
C VAL A 42 11.62 3.29 -5.20
N MET A 43 11.09 2.55 -4.22
CA MET A 43 11.60 1.24 -3.82
C MET A 43 11.33 0.15 -4.86
N GLU A 44 10.22 0.24 -5.60
CA GLU A 44 9.80 -0.76 -6.57
C GLU A 44 10.74 -0.87 -7.79
N ASP A 45 11.62 0.12 -8.01
CA ASP A 45 12.59 0.17 -9.12
C ASP A 45 11.97 -0.14 -10.50
N GLY A 46 10.67 0.15 -10.66
CA GLY A 46 9.90 -0.14 -11.87
C GLY A 46 9.53 -1.61 -12.13
N LYS A 47 9.73 -2.52 -11.16
CA LYS A 47 9.56 -3.97 -11.32
C LYS A 47 8.22 -4.53 -10.84
N GLY A 48 7.29 -3.69 -10.34
CA GLY A 48 6.01 -4.18 -9.81
C GLY A 48 6.10 -4.79 -8.41
N ARG A 49 7.28 -4.79 -7.78
CA ARG A 49 7.58 -5.47 -6.52
C ARG A 49 8.55 -4.66 -5.69
N ILE A 50 8.30 -4.63 -4.38
CA ILE A 50 9.26 -4.15 -3.37
C ILE A 50 9.92 -5.41 -2.82
N ASP A 51 11.22 -5.53 -2.99
CA ASP A 51 12.02 -6.66 -2.50
C ASP A 51 12.33 -6.49 -1.00
N ALA A 52 12.66 -7.59 -0.32
CA ALA A 52 12.99 -7.55 1.11
C ALA A 52 14.21 -6.65 1.38
N ASP A 53 15.16 -6.63 0.43
CA ASP A 53 16.36 -5.79 0.50
C ASP A 53 16.00 -4.29 0.44
N ASP A 54 14.95 -3.91 -0.27
CA ASP A 54 14.48 -2.53 -0.29
C ASP A 54 13.96 -2.10 1.09
N LEU A 55 13.22 -2.98 1.78
CA LEU A 55 12.73 -2.73 3.14
C LEU A 55 13.88 -2.62 4.15
N ILE A 56 14.94 -3.41 3.97
CA ILE A 56 16.18 -3.33 4.76
C ILE A 56 16.87 -1.99 4.51
N ALA A 57 17.05 -1.59 3.24
CA ALA A 57 17.64 -0.30 2.89
C ALA A 57 16.87 0.89 3.49
N ALA A 58 15.53 0.84 3.49
CA ALA A 58 14.69 1.87 4.10
C ALA A 58 14.92 2.01 5.61
N SER A 59 15.24 0.92 6.32
CA SER A 59 15.50 0.96 7.76
C SER A 59 16.78 1.71 8.13
N PHE A 60 17.81 1.64 7.27
CA PHE A 60 19.07 2.37 7.46
C PHE A 60 18.96 3.87 7.19
N VAL A 61 18.01 4.30 6.36
CA VAL A 61 17.80 5.73 6.06
C VAL A 61 17.14 6.46 7.24
N VAL A 62 16.29 5.76 8.01
CA VAL A 62 15.60 6.35 9.18
C VAL A 62 16.58 6.68 10.32
N GLU A 63 17.69 5.95 10.44
CA GLU A 63 18.74 6.22 11.45
C GLU A 63 19.67 7.39 11.10
N THR A 64 19.61 7.93 9.87
CA THR A 64 20.51 9.03 9.42
C THR A 64 19.92 10.43 9.56
N LEU A 65 18.73 10.56 10.16
CA LEU A 65 18.05 11.83 10.40
C LEU A 65 18.15 12.24 11.88
N ASP A 66 19.38 12.40 12.37
CA ASP A 66 19.71 13.10 13.61
C ASP A 66 20.39 14.45 13.30
#